data_AF-B5W0L4-F1
#
_entry.id   AF-B5W0L4-F1
#
_cell.length_a   1.000
_cell.length_b   1.000
_cell.length_c   1.000
_cell.angle_alpha   90.00
_cell.angle_beta   90.00
_cell.angle_gamma   90.00
#
_symmetry.space_group_name_H-M   'P 1'
#
loop_
_entity.id
_entity.type
_entity.pdbx_description
1 polymer ?
#
loop_
_entity_poly.entity_id
_entity_poly.type
_entity_poly.pdbx_seq_one_letter_code
_entity_poly.pdbx_strand_id
1 'polypeptide(L)'
;MLPTDLLSYRQNGETIIPLRLPINQGNLAIASEIIEQFTNCVNHSQGELNRQLQDLEGDSPNYRIKRGLAHLLRSGFCTFEIISPLDPEKLRERVFSAAAKSIPSPYSTAQTLEELSLKLTAE
;
A
#
# COMPACT_ATOMS: atom_id res chain seq x y z
N MET A 1 0.84 9.35 11.98
CA MET A 1 -0.24 9.24 12.98
C MET A 1 -1.07 8.00 12.70
N LEU A 2 -1.56 7.31 13.74
CA LEU A 2 -2.37 6.10 13.60
C LEU A 2 -3.80 6.45 13.13
N PRO A 3 -4.39 5.66 12.21
CA PRO A 3 -5.79 5.76 11.82
C PRO A 3 -6.75 5.52 13.00
N THR A 4 -7.89 6.20 12.99
CA THR A 4 -8.90 6.14 14.07
C THR A 4 -9.43 4.72 14.32
N ASP A 5 -9.57 3.92 13.26
CA ASP A 5 -10.02 2.53 13.31
C ASP A 5 -9.01 1.58 13.96
N LEU A 6 -7.74 2.00 14.10
CA LEU A 6 -6.70 1.27 14.81
C LEU A 6 -6.48 1.78 16.24
N LEU A 7 -7.18 2.83 16.66
CA LEU A 7 -7.09 3.34 18.03
C LEU A 7 -7.70 2.32 19.01
N SER A 8 -6.93 2.00 20.05
CA SER A 8 -7.35 1.10 21.11
C SER A 8 -7.44 1.88 22.43
N TYR A 9 -8.63 1.90 23.01
CA TYR A 9 -8.90 2.58 24.28
C TYR A 9 -9.98 1.83 25.06
N ARG A 10 -10.07 2.13 26.35
CA ARG A 10 -11.17 1.74 27.25
C ARG A 10 -11.86 3.00 27.73
N GLN A 11 -13.18 2.98 27.79
CA GLN A 11 -13.96 4.03 28.44
C GLN A 11 -14.33 3.60 29.86
N ASN A 12 -14.18 4.50 30.82
CA ASN A 12 -14.65 4.33 32.19
C ASN A 12 -15.41 5.59 32.63
N GLY A 13 -16.74 5.54 32.61
CA GLY A 13 -17.59 6.72 32.76
C GLY A 13 -17.26 7.79 31.71
N GLU A 14 -16.87 8.97 32.18
CA GLU A 14 -16.47 10.11 31.35
C GLU A 14 -14.99 10.09 30.93
N THR A 15 -14.22 9.11 31.38
CA THR A 15 -12.77 9.03 31.10
C THR A 15 -12.45 8.07 29.96
N ILE A 16 -11.61 8.51 29.02
CA ILE A 16 -11.01 7.67 27.97
C ILE A 16 -9.59 7.28 28.40
N ILE A 17 -9.32 5.99 28.48
CA ILE A 17 -8.05 5.41 28.89
C ILE A 17 -7.41 4.74 27.67
N PRO A 18 -6.28 5.24 27.14
CA PRO A 18 -5.61 4.62 26.00
C PRO A 18 -5.04 3.25 26.40
N LEU A 19 -5.25 2.23 25.56
CA LEU A 19 -4.64 0.93 25.74
C LEU A 19 -3.22 0.98 25.18
N ARG A 20 -2.24 1.07 26.07
CA ARG A 20 -0.82 1.00 25.69
C ARG A 20 -0.43 -0.43 25.37
N LEU A 21 0.38 -0.60 24.32
CA LEU A 21 0.94 -1.90 23.98
C LEU A 21 2.05 -2.25 24.97
N PRO A 22 1.93 -3.34 25.76
CA PRO A 22 2.99 -3.73 26.69
C PRO A 22 4.21 -4.25 25.93
N ILE A 23 5.40 -3.95 26.45
CA ILE A 23 6.67 -4.49 25.92
C ILE A 23 6.86 -5.89 26.51
N ASN A 24 6.44 -6.91 25.77
CA ASN A 24 6.59 -8.32 26.14
C ASN A 24 7.09 -9.14 24.94
N GLN A 25 7.51 -10.39 25.18
CA GLN A 25 8.09 -11.23 24.13
C GLN A 25 7.14 -11.46 22.94
N GLY A 26 5.84 -11.63 23.18
CA GLY A 26 4.86 -11.84 22.10
C GLY A 26 4.73 -10.63 21.18
N ASN A 27 4.61 -9.43 21.75
CA ASN A 27 4.52 -8.19 20.97
C ASN A 27 5.84 -7.86 20.26
N LEU A 28 6.98 -8.15 20.90
CA LEU A 28 8.29 -8.01 20.27
C LEU A 28 8.45 -8.97 19.09
N ALA A 29 7.98 -10.22 19.21
CA ALA A 29 8.00 -11.18 18.11
C ALA A 29 7.15 -10.70 16.93
N ILE A 30 5.94 -10.19 17.19
CA ILE A 30 5.08 -9.59 16.14
C ILE A 30 5.78 -8.40 15.48
N ALA A 31 6.41 -7.52 16.26
CA ALA A 31 7.13 -6.38 15.70
C ALA A 31 8.30 -6.81 14.82
N SER A 32 9.10 -7.79 15.26
CA SER A 32 10.21 -8.34 14.48
C SER A 32 9.73 -8.99 13.18
N GLU A 33 8.67 -9.79 13.24
CA GLU A 33 8.07 -10.44 12.06
C GLU A 33 7.66 -9.40 11.00
N ILE A 34 6.99 -8.32 11.42
CA ILE A 34 6.56 -7.27 10.50
C ILE A 34 7.76 -6.51 9.93
N ILE A 35 8.76 -6.17 10.75
CA ILE A 35 9.98 -5.49 10.28
C ILE A 35 10.68 -6.35 9.22
N GLU A 36 10.75 -7.67 9.44
CA GLU A 36 11.33 -8.62 8.49
C GLU A 36 10.56 -8.64 7.16
N GLN A 37 9.23 -8.66 7.18
CA GLN A 37 8.42 -8.57 5.95
C GLN A 37 8.72 -7.28 5.16
N PHE A 38 8.76 -6.13 5.83
CA PHE A 38 9.10 -4.86 5.16
C PHE A 38 10.51 -4.87 4.58
N THR A 39 11.47 -5.46 5.30
CA THR A 39 12.87 -5.57 4.86
C THR A 39 12.98 -6.46 3.63
N ASN A 40 12.25 -7.57 3.59
CA ASN A 40 12.22 -8.49 2.47
C ASN A 40 11.53 -7.91 1.23
N CYS A 41 10.62 -6.94 1.41
CA CYS A 41 9.94 -6.24 0.31
C CYS A 41 10.70 -5.03 -0.25
N VAL A 42 11.94 -4.77 0.15
CA VAL A 42 12.72 -3.67 -0.43
C VAL A 42 12.93 -3.92 -1.93
N ASN A 43 12.70 -2.88 -2.76
CA ASN A 43 12.67 -2.94 -4.22
C ASN A 43 11.48 -3.68 -4.84
N HIS A 44 10.51 -4.11 -4.05
CA HIS A 44 9.24 -4.65 -4.55
C HIS A 44 8.16 -3.56 -4.65
N SER A 45 7.08 -3.87 -5.37
CA SER A 45 5.94 -2.95 -5.48
C SER A 45 5.19 -2.83 -4.17
N GLN A 46 4.55 -1.67 -3.93
CA GLN A 46 3.63 -1.49 -2.81
C GLN A 46 2.51 -2.53 -2.77
N GLY A 47 2.05 -2.99 -3.93
CA GLY A 47 0.99 -4.00 -4.02
C GLY A 47 1.42 -5.37 -3.49
N GLU A 48 2.69 -5.72 -3.65
CA GLU A 48 3.25 -6.98 -3.14
C GLU A 48 3.38 -6.95 -1.62
N LEU A 49 3.92 -5.84 -1.07
CA LEU A 49 3.96 -5.61 0.37
C LEU A 49 2.55 -5.68 0.99
N ASN A 50 1.55 -5.04 0.37
CA ASN A 50 0.17 -5.08 0.86
C ASN A 50 -0.40 -6.50 0.90
N ARG A 51 -0.05 -7.35 -0.09
CA ARG A 51 -0.50 -8.74 -0.13
C ARG A 51 0.11 -9.56 1.01
N GLN A 52 1.43 -9.44 1.22
CA GLN A 52 2.13 -10.15 2.30
C GLN A 52 1.60 -9.72 3.68
N LEU A 53 1.34 -8.42 3.89
CA LEU A 53 0.76 -7.92 5.13
C LEU A 53 -0.68 -8.44 5.35
N GLN A 54 -1.47 -8.57 4.29
CA GLN A 54 -2.83 -9.09 4.38
C GLN A 54 -2.84 -10.58 4.77
N ASP A 55 -1.92 -11.38 4.23
CA ASP A 55 -1.78 -12.78 4.59
C ASP A 55 -1.41 -12.92 6.09
N LEU A 56 -0.46 -12.10 6.55
CA LEU A 56 0.01 -12.07 7.94
C LEU A 56 -1.08 -11.63 8.94
N GLU A 57 -2.08 -10.86 8.52
CA GLU A 57 -3.24 -10.50 9.35
C GLU A 57 -4.20 -11.68 9.58
N GLY A 58 -4.33 -12.58 8.61
CA GLY A 58 -5.27 -13.71 8.64
C GLY A 58 -4.97 -14.74 9.72
N ASP A 59 -3.73 -14.80 10.18
CA ASP A 59 -3.21 -15.87 11.03
C ASP A 59 -3.46 -15.68 12.55
N SER A 60 -4.02 -14.54 13.00
CA SER A 60 -4.12 -14.25 14.45
C SER A 60 -5.23 -13.26 14.84
N PRO A 61 -5.83 -13.40 16.04
CA PRO A 61 -6.74 -12.39 16.60
C PRO A 61 -6.05 -11.03 16.89
N ASN A 62 -4.72 -10.97 16.85
CA ASN A 62 -3.93 -9.75 17.10
C ASN A 62 -3.82 -8.81 15.88
N TYR A 63 -4.73 -8.92 14.91
CA TYR A 63 -4.69 -8.16 13.65
C TYR A 63 -4.56 -6.63 13.84
N ARG A 64 -5.13 -6.06 14.91
CA ARG A 64 -5.01 -4.61 15.21
C ARG A 64 -3.58 -4.19 15.51
N ILE A 65 -2.83 -5.00 16.27
CA ILE A 65 -1.43 -4.73 16.59
C ILE A 65 -0.60 -4.82 15.31
N LYS A 66 -0.83 -5.87 14.52
CA LYS A 66 -0.16 -6.09 13.23
C LYS A 66 -0.38 -4.91 12.28
N ARG A 67 -1.64 -4.50 12.06
CA ARG A 67 -2.00 -3.31 11.26
C ARG A 67 -1.37 -2.02 11.77
N GLY A 68 -1.41 -1.80 13.09
CA GLY A 68 -0.87 -0.60 13.70
C GLY A 68 0.63 -0.45 13.45
N LEU A 69 1.40 -1.53 13.68
CA LEU A 69 2.84 -1.55 13.45
C LEU A 69 3.19 -1.42 11.97
N ALA A 70 2.49 -2.14 11.08
CA ALA A 70 2.68 -2.03 9.64
C ALA A 70 2.42 -0.60 9.14
N HIS A 71 1.38 0.07 9.64
CA HIS A 71 1.11 1.46 9.30
C HIS A 71 2.20 2.42 9.77
N LEU A 72 2.74 2.21 10.98
CA LEU A 72 3.85 3.02 11.50
C LEU A 72 5.10 2.87 10.64
N LEU A 73 5.48 1.63 10.29
CA LEU A 73 6.60 1.36 9.39
C LEU A 73 6.40 2.03 8.03
N ARG A 74 5.25 1.78 7.40
CA ARG A 74 4.93 2.33 6.08
C ARG A 74 4.97 3.86 6.02
N SER A 75 4.46 4.53 7.07
CA SER A 75 4.32 5.99 7.06
C SER A 75 5.56 6.74 7.57
N GLY A 76 6.35 6.13 8.46
CA GLY A 76 7.49 6.79 9.10
C GLY A 76 8.86 6.33 8.60
N PHE A 77 8.95 5.14 8.01
CA PHE A 77 10.23 4.46 7.80
C PHE A 77 10.40 3.88 6.38
N CYS A 78 9.44 4.09 5.49
CA CYS A 78 9.52 3.66 4.10
C CYS A 78 9.52 4.87 3.16
N THR A 79 10.29 4.75 2.10
CA THR A 79 10.25 5.65 0.94
C THR A 79 9.69 4.89 -0.25
N PHE A 80 8.75 5.51 -0.96
CA PHE A 80 8.17 4.95 -2.17
C PHE A 80 8.42 5.89 -3.33
N GLU A 81 8.93 5.34 -4.42
CA GLU A 81 9.30 6.10 -5.60
C GLU A 81 8.51 5.63 -6.81
N ILE A 82 8.27 6.57 -7.72
CA ILE A 82 7.68 6.27 -9.03
C ILE A 82 8.80 5.76 -9.92
N ILE A 83 8.77 4.47 -10.26
CA ILE A 83 9.69 3.85 -11.20
C ILE A 83 9.07 3.94 -12.60
N SER A 84 9.23 5.08 -13.25
CA SER A 84 8.77 5.29 -14.63
C SER A 84 9.58 6.39 -15.30
N PRO A 85 10.00 6.24 -16.57
CA PRO A 85 10.63 7.32 -17.32
C PRO A 85 9.66 8.45 -17.68
N LEU A 86 8.35 8.17 -17.61
CA LEU A 86 7.28 9.13 -17.90
C LEU A 86 6.51 9.47 -16.62
N ASP A 87 6.07 10.71 -16.52
CA ASP A 87 5.12 11.16 -15.49
C ASP A 87 3.82 10.32 -15.59
N PRO A 88 3.46 9.50 -14.58
CA PRO A 88 2.31 8.62 -14.65
C PRO A 88 0.96 9.33 -14.74
N GLU A 89 0.85 10.56 -14.24
CA GLU A 89 -0.40 11.32 -14.33
C GLU A 89 -0.64 11.78 -15.77
N LYS A 90 0.38 12.38 -16.39
CA LYS A 90 0.33 12.77 -17.81
C LYS A 90 0.17 11.57 -18.74
N LEU A 91 0.85 10.46 -18.45
CA LEU A 91 0.72 9.24 -19.23
C LEU A 91 -0.73 8.73 -19.21
N ARG A 92 -1.36 8.67 -18.02
CA ARG A 92 -2.77 8.26 -17.90
C ARG A 92 -3.72 9.19 -18.64
N GLU A 93 -3.52 10.51 -18.54
CA GLU A 93 -4.31 11.50 -19.27
C GLU A 93 -4.26 11.24 -20.79
N ARG A 94 -3.06 11.03 -21.35
CA ARG A 94 -2.88 10.73 -22.78
C ARG A 94 -3.54 9.41 -23.17
N VAL A 95 -3.34 8.34 -22.38
CA VAL A 95 -3.96 7.02 -22.61
C VAL A 95 -5.48 7.14 -22.62
N PHE A 96 -6.08 7.76 -21.60
CA PHE A 96 -7.52 7.85 -21.47
C PHE A 96 -8.15 8.75 -22.54
N SER A 97 -7.48 9.85 -22.88
CA SER A 97 -7.94 10.74 -23.97
C SER A 97 -7.88 10.05 -25.34
N ALA A 98 -6.92 9.16 -25.57
CA ALA A 98 -6.84 8.36 -26.78
C ALA A 98 -7.93 7.27 -26.80
N ALA A 99 -8.07 6.53 -25.70
CA ALA A 99 -9.05 5.45 -25.58
C ALA A 99 -10.49 5.94 -25.74
N ALA A 100 -10.81 7.14 -25.24
CA ALA A 100 -12.15 7.75 -25.34
C ALA A 100 -12.63 8.02 -26.78
N LYS A 101 -11.73 7.97 -27.77
CA LYS A 101 -12.07 8.14 -29.19
C LYS A 101 -12.52 6.84 -29.87
N SER A 102 -12.45 5.72 -29.18
CA SER A 102 -12.71 4.38 -29.71
C SER A 102 -13.79 3.66 -28.92
N ILE A 103 -14.38 2.62 -29.52
CA ILE A 103 -15.35 1.77 -28.84
C ILE A 103 -14.60 0.90 -27.82
N PRO A 104 -15.07 0.81 -26.56
CA PRO A 104 -14.45 -0.06 -25.56
C PRO A 104 -14.46 -1.52 -26.02
N SER A 105 -13.29 -2.03 -26.41
CA SER A 105 -13.09 -3.42 -26.79
C SER A 105 -11.63 -3.83 -26.58
N PRO A 106 -11.33 -5.12 -26.34
CA PRO A 106 -9.94 -5.58 -26.21
C PRO A 106 -9.08 -5.22 -27.44
N TYR A 107 -9.68 -5.28 -28.63
CA TYR A 107 -9.03 -4.91 -29.88
C TYR A 107 -8.67 -3.42 -29.91
N SER A 108 -9.62 -2.54 -29.63
CA SER A 108 -9.40 -1.09 -29.60
C SER A 108 -8.42 -0.66 -28.52
N THR A 109 -8.40 -1.35 -27.37
CA THR A 109 -7.39 -1.13 -26.32
C THR A 109 -5.98 -1.44 -26.83
N ALA A 110 -5.79 -2.60 -27.46
CA ALA A 110 -4.48 -2.99 -28.00
C ALA A 110 -3.99 -1.96 -29.04
N GLN A 111 -4.86 -1.57 -29.97
CA GLN A 111 -4.54 -0.57 -30.98
C GLN A 111 -4.20 0.80 -30.36
N THR A 112 -4.98 1.26 -29.38
CA THR A 112 -4.73 2.54 -28.68
C THR A 112 -3.37 2.55 -27.99
N LEU A 113 -3.02 1.47 -27.29
CA LEU A 113 -1.73 1.35 -26.60
C LEU A 113 -0.56 1.29 -27.59
N GLU A 114 -0.71 0.56 -28.70
CA GLU A 114 0.30 0.48 -29.76
C GLU A 114 0.53 1.86 -30.39
N GLU A 115 -0.52 2.54 -30.85
CA GLU A 115 -0.43 3.87 -31.45
C GLU A 115 0.17 4.90 -30.49
N LEU A 116 -0.21 4.85 -29.21
CA LEU A 116 0.33 5.78 -28.22
C LEU A 116 1.80 5.49 -27.91
N SER A 117 2.20 4.22 -27.80
CA SER A 117 3.59 3.86 -27.54
C SER A 117 4.52 4.29 -28.67
N LEU A 118 4.09 4.14 -29.94
CA LEU A 118 4.82 4.64 -31.11
C LEU A 118 4.99 6.16 -31.06
N LYS A 119 3.93 6.91 -30.72
CA LYS A 119 3.99 8.36 -30.58
C LYS A 119 4.95 8.79 -29.49
N LEU A 120 4.87 8.17 -28.31
CA LEU A 120 5.74 8.48 -27.17
C LEU A 120 7.21 8.13 -27.41
N THR A 121 7.50 7.14 -28.25
CA THR A 121 8.88 6.75 -28.60
C THR A 121 9.53 7.72 -29.59
N ALA A 122 8.72 8.43 -30.38
CA ALA A 122 9.20 9.40 -31.36
C ALA A 122 9.41 10.82 -30.80
N GLU A 123 8.90 11.10 -29.59
CA GLU A 123 9.09 12.34 -28.82
C GLU A 123 10.45 12.35 -28.10
#